data_AF-A0A2T3KK73-F1
#
_entry.id   AF-A0A2T3KK73-F1
#
_cell.length_a   1.000
_cell.length_b   1.000
_cell.length_c   1.000
_cell.angle_alpha   90.00
_cell.angle_beta   90.00
_cell.angle_gamma   90.00
#
_symmetry.space_group_name_H-M   'P 1'
#
loop_
_entity.id
_entity.type
_entity.pdbx_description
1 polymer ?
#
loop_
_entity_poly.entity_id
_entity_poly.type
_entity_poly.pdbx_seq_one_letter_code
_entity_poly.pdbx_strand_id
1 'polypeptide(L)' 'MKLYANRRLDAVSKEWRGWMFNKGELITPNGWRLTPNQIFMGNALIKISTDNDRVLRAEIMRVARLIRNVPSY' A
#
# COMPACT_ATOMS: atom_id res chain seq x y z
N MET A 1 -1.61 -18.21 14.58
CA MET A 1 -2.95 -18.12 13.97
C MET A 1 -2.79 -17.82 12.48
N LYS A 2 -3.07 -18.77 11.57
CA LYS A 2 -3.06 -18.50 10.12
C LYS A 2 -4.36 -17.79 9.77
N LEU A 3 -4.31 -16.48 9.50
CA LEU A 3 -5.47 -15.73 9.02
C LEU A 3 -5.79 -16.18 7.59
N TYR A 4 -6.62 -17.21 7.47
CA TYR A 4 -7.17 -17.63 6.18
C TYR A 4 -8.17 -16.60 5.66
N ALA A 5 -8.15 -16.50 4.33
CA ALA A 5 -8.72 -15.50 3.43
C ALA A 5 -10.12 -14.91 3.73
N ASN A 6 -10.39 -13.76 3.08
CA ASN A 6 -11.70 -13.12 2.91
C ASN A 6 -12.37 -12.56 4.18
N ARG A 7 -11.59 -12.01 5.12
CA ARG A 7 -12.19 -11.28 6.26
C ARG A 7 -12.45 -9.84 5.90
N ARG A 8 -13.71 -9.41 5.99
CA ARG A 8 -14.06 -8.00 6.01
C ARG A 8 -13.61 -7.37 7.32
N LEU A 9 -13.17 -6.12 7.26
CA LEU A 9 -12.64 -5.38 8.41
C LEU A 9 -13.63 -4.36 8.98
N ASP A 10 -14.80 -4.25 8.36
CA ASP A 10 -15.94 -3.46 8.83
C ASP A 10 -16.39 -3.84 10.26
N ALA A 11 -16.24 -5.11 10.64
CA ALA A 11 -16.51 -5.59 11.99
C ALA A 11 -15.55 -5.03 13.06
N VAL A 12 -14.38 -4.51 12.66
CA VAL A 12 -13.36 -3.96 13.57
C VAL A 12 -13.63 -2.48 13.86
N SER A 13 -13.96 -1.70 12.83
CA SER A 13 -14.35 -0.28 12.96
C SER A 13 -14.99 0.21 11.65
N LYS A 14 -15.80 1.26 11.74
CA LYS A 14 -16.42 1.93 10.59
C LYS A 14 -15.39 2.46 9.58
N GLU A 15 -14.19 2.81 10.03
CA GLU A 15 -13.10 3.31 9.18
C GLU A 15 -12.61 2.26 8.17
N TRP A 16 -12.78 0.98 8.50
CA TRP A 16 -12.38 -0.15 7.68
C TRP A 16 -13.51 -0.66 6.76
N ARG A 17 -14.59 0.10 6.61
CA ARG A 17 -15.70 -0.27 5.72
C ARG A 17 -15.21 -0.47 4.29
N GLY A 18 -15.56 -1.62 3.71
CA GLY A 18 -15.16 -2.00 2.35
C GLY A 18 -13.74 -2.56 2.23
N TRP A 19 -12.96 -2.56 3.32
CA TRP A 19 -11.64 -3.19 3.34
C TRP A 19 -11.75 -4.67 3.67
N MET A 20 -10.86 -5.48 3.06
CA MET A 20 -10.81 -6.92 3.28
C MET A 20 -9.37 -7.41 3.42
N PHE A 21 -9.12 -8.40 4.28
CA PHE A 21 -7.87 -9.17 4.26
C PHE A 21 -8.06 -10.47 3.48
N ASN A 22 -7.18 -10.72 2.52
CA ASN A 22 -7.20 -11.93 1.70
C ASN A 22 -5.78 -12.42 1.40
N LYS A 23 -5.46 -13.66 1.79
CA LYS A 23 -4.17 -14.33 1.48
C LYS A 23 -2.93 -13.45 1.75
N GLY A 24 -2.93 -12.69 2.86
CA GLY A 24 -1.81 -11.81 3.23
C GLY A 24 -1.80 -10.44 2.56
N GLU A 25 -2.77 -10.16 1.69
CA GLU A 25 -2.99 -8.86 1.06
C GLU A 25 -4.15 -8.11 1.74
N LEU A 26 -4.03 -6.80 1.82
CA LEU A 26 -5.10 -5.89 2.18
C LEU A 26 -5.79 -5.38 0.90
N ILE A 27 -7.07 -5.66 0.77
CA ILE A 27 -7.90 -5.22 -0.35
C ILE A 27 -8.62 -3.94 0.05
N THR A 28 -8.47 -2.90 -0.76
CA THR A 28 -9.11 -1.59 -0.57
C THR A 28 -10.58 -1.61 -1.06
N PRO A 29 -11.39 -0.60 -0.70
CA PRO A 29 -12.78 -0.50 -1.19
C PRO A 29 -12.91 -0.40 -2.72
N ASN A 30 -11.89 0.13 -3.42
CA ASN A 30 -11.84 0.19 -4.88
C ASN A 30 -11.18 -1.05 -5.52
N GLY A 31 -10.90 -2.10 -4.73
CA GLY A 31 -10.43 -3.39 -5.23
C GLY A 31 -8.93 -3.53 -5.44
N TRP A 32 -8.12 -2.53 -5.07
CA TRP A 32 -6.66 -2.64 -5.11
C TRP A 32 -6.17 -3.63 -4.06
N ARG A 33 -5.14 -4.38 -4.41
CA ARG A 33 -4.47 -5.33 -3.51
C ARG A 33 -3.16 -4.72 -3.05
N LEU A 34 -3.01 -4.64 -1.74
CA LEU A 34 -1.84 -4.07 -1.08
C LEU A 34 -1.14 -5.17 -0.28
N THR A 35 0.08 -5.49 -0.69
CA THR A 35 0.99 -6.31 0.10
C THR A 35 1.54 -5.51 1.30
N PRO A 36 2.03 -6.17 2.35
CA PRO A 36 2.67 -5.48 3.49
C PRO A 36 3.78 -4.51 3.07
N ASN A 37 4.61 -4.89 2.08
CA ASN A 37 5.67 -4.02 1.56
C ASN A 37 5.13 -2.76 0.88
N GLN A 38 4.01 -2.85 0.16
CA GLN A 38 3.37 -1.68 -0.46
C GLN A 38 2.77 -0.74 0.60
N ILE A 39 2.19 -1.30 1.68
CA ILE A 39 1.67 -0.51 2.81
C ILE A 39 2.82 0.21 3.51
N PHE A 40 3.91 -0.52 3.82
CA PHE A 40 5.09 0.05 4.45
C PHE A 40 5.71 1.17 3.60
N MET A 41 5.89 0.92 2.31
CA MET A 41 6.42 1.90 1.38
C MET A 41 5.53 3.14 1.30
N GLY A 42 4.20 2.98 1.18
CA GLY A 42 3.26 4.10 1.18
C GLY A 42 3.37 4.96 2.45
N ASN A 43 3.47 4.33 3.63
CA ASN A 43 3.67 5.04 4.89
C ASN A 43 5.02 5.77 4.96
N ALA A 44 6.10 5.14 4.47
CA ALA A 44 7.42 5.78 4.41
C ALA A 44 7.40 7.03 3.51
N LEU A 45 6.74 6.94 2.35
CA LEU A 45 6.58 8.09 1.45
C LEU A 45 5.79 9.24 2.08
N ILE A 46 4.73 8.93 2.82
CA ILE A 46 3.91 9.94 3.52
C ILE A 46 4.71 10.63 4.64
N LYS A 47 5.62 9.92 5.31
CA LYS A 47 6.51 10.48 6.34
C LYS A 47 7.63 11.33 5.76
N ILE A 48 8.22 10.87 4.65
CA ILE A 48 9.25 11.62 3.91
C ILE A 48 8.63 12.95 3.42
N SER A 49 7.53 12.83 2.66
CA SER A 49 6.28 13.58 2.82
C SER A 49 6.23 14.90 3.57
N THR A 50 6.34 14.74 4.88
CA THR A 50 6.01 15.75 5.88
C THR A 50 7.21 16.60 6.28
N ASP A 51 8.45 16.21 5.93
CA ASP A 51 9.66 16.85 6.47
C ASP A 51 10.45 17.77 5.51
N ASN A 52 10.29 17.69 4.17
CA ASN A 52 10.66 18.76 3.19
C ASN A 52 10.61 18.19 1.75
N ASP A 53 9.49 18.34 1.03
CA ASP A 53 9.07 17.24 0.15
C ASP A 53 8.68 17.57 -1.30
N ARG A 54 9.36 18.52 -1.96
CA ARG A 54 9.19 18.69 -3.43
C ARG A 54 10.24 17.95 -4.24
N VAL A 55 11.51 18.12 -3.90
CA VAL A 55 12.63 17.53 -4.66
C VAL A 55 12.71 16.03 -4.41
N LEU A 56 12.60 15.60 -3.15
CA LEU A 56 12.67 14.19 -2.78
C LEU A 56 11.47 13.39 -3.34
N ARG A 57 10.27 13.98 -3.32
CA ARG A 57 9.07 13.40 -3.94
C ARG A 57 9.22 13.21 -5.44
N ALA A 58 9.81 14.18 -6.14
CA ALA A 58 10.08 14.08 -7.57
C ALA A 58 11.05 12.93 -7.87
N GLU A 59 12.11 12.79 -7.06
CA GLU A 59 13.12 11.74 -7.25
C GLU A 59 12.57 10.35 -6.91
N ILE A 60 11.78 10.21 -5.85
CA ILE A 60 11.08 8.96 -5.51
C ILE A 60 10.13 8.56 -6.63
N MET A 61 9.34 9.49 -7.15
CA MET A 61 8.42 9.21 -8.26
C MET A 61 9.17 8.83 -9.53
N ARG A 62 10.35 9.42 -9.77
CA ARG A 62 11.25 9.06 -10.87
C ARG A 62 11.74 7.61 -10.71
N VAL A 63 12.28 7.27 -9.55
CA VAL A 63 12.80 5.92 -9.25
C VAL A 63 11.70 4.86 -9.32
N ALA A 64 10.51 5.13 -8.75
CA ALA A 64 9.37 4.21 -8.80
C ALA A 64 8.90 3.94 -10.25
N ARG A 65 8.95 4.95 -11.13
CA ARG A 65 8.66 4.78 -12.57
C ARG A 65 9.74 3.97 -13.28
N LEU A 66 11.01 4.20 -12.94
CA LEU A 66 12.12 3.44 -13.50
C LEU A 66 12.01 1.96 -13.13
N ILE A 67 11.79 1.63 -11.85
CA ILE A 67 11.58 0.26 -11.37
C ILE A 67 10.41 -0.41 -12.09
N ARG A 68 9.28 0.30 -12.25
CA ARG A 68 8.11 -0.22 -13.01
C ARG A 68 8.47 -0.60 -14.45
N ASN A 69 9.38 0.14 -15.06
CA ASN A 69 9.77 -0.02 -16.46
C ASN A 69 11.01 -0.91 -16.64
N VAL A 70 11.60 -1.46 -15.58
CA VAL A 70 12.65 -2.47 -15.72
C VAL A 70 12.00 -3.76 -16.20
N PRO A 71 12.43 -4.31 -17.36
CA PRO A 71 11.92 -5.60 -17.84
C PRO A 71 12.18 -6.67 -16.78
N SER A 72 11.13 -7.39 -16.40
CA SER A 72 11.28 -8.59 -15.58
C SER A 72 11.77 -9.71 -16.49
N TYR A 73 13.01 -10.16 -16.28
CA TYR A 73 13.56 -11.34 -16.96
C TYR A 73 12.86 -12.62 -16.48
#